data_AF-A0A951J4R5-F1
#
_entry.id   AF-A0A951J4R5-F1
#
_cell.length_a   1.000
_cell.length_b   1.000
_cell.length_c   1.000
_cell.angle_alpha   90.00
_cell.angle_beta   90.00
_cell.angle_gamma   90.00
#
_symmetry.space_group_name_H-M   'P 1'
#
loop_
_entity.id
_entity.type
_entity.pdbx_description
1 polymer ?
#
loop_
_entity_poly.entity_id
_entity_poly.type
_entity_poly.pdbx_seq_one_letter_code
_entity_poly.pdbx_strand_id
1 'polypeptide(L)'
;MRLLSLFLCLFSFINLSYGQESVYLLQHKTEKSRIDQRAFKKLEADQLRSKNQIVEAFSKPLKGKNDVYCLMATYQGNSFDGTIKTFHDYMVLEVDPKTQLIKDGYQYTLEWTDSPFVDLYRIRNKNIVLQDGVTIDQLDFRCLSLKPSDLRYLLKDAGRIELK
;
A
#
# COMPACT_ATOMS: atom_id res chain seq x y z
N MET A 1 1.74 -39.84 49.80
CA MET A 1 2.37 -40.06 48.48
C MET A 1 1.42 -39.47 47.44
N ARG A 2 1.69 -38.25 46.94
CA ARG A 2 2.27 -37.95 45.59
C ARG A 2 1.38 -38.53 44.48
N LEU A 3 0.82 -37.81 43.50
CA LEU A 3 1.12 -36.54 42.81
C LEU A 3 -0.25 -35.88 42.45
N LEU A 4 -0.51 -34.57 42.56
CA LEU A 4 0.05 -33.38 41.91
C LEU A 4 0.02 -33.41 40.36
N SER A 5 -0.76 -32.48 39.80
CA SER A 5 -0.66 -31.94 38.44
C SER A 5 -1.18 -32.78 37.27
N LEU A 6 -2.33 -32.39 36.71
CA LEU A 6 -2.40 -32.17 35.26
C LEU A 6 -3.12 -30.84 35.01
N PHE A 7 -2.28 -29.82 34.88
CA PHE A 7 -2.58 -28.46 34.50
C PHE A 7 -2.95 -28.42 33.02
N LEU A 8 -3.93 -27.58 32.67
CA LEU A 8 -3.98 -26.73 31.47
C LEU A 8 -3.22 -27.24 30.22
N CYS A 9 -3.93 -27.56 29.14
CA CYS A 9 -3.48 -27.29 27.76
C CYS A 9 -4.52 -27.81 26.75
N LEU A 10 -5.54 -27.01 26.46
CA LEU A 10 -6.31 -27.08 25.21
C LEU A 10 -7.00 -25.73 24.93
N PHE A 11 -6.32 -24.64 25.29
CA PHE A 11 -6.52 -23.34 24.66
C PHE A 11 -5.31 -23.12 23.78
N SER A 12 -5.56 -23.02 22.46
CA SER A 12 -4.68 -22.55 21.38
C SER A 12 -4.62 -23.58 20.24
N PHE A 13 -5.72 -23.70 19.48
CA PHE A 13 -5.58 -23.68 18.03
C PHE A 13 -5.54 -22.18 17.69
N ILE A 14 -4.38 -21.54 17.85
CA ILE A 14 -3.55 -21.12 16.72
C ILE A 14 -4.45 -20.58 15.58
N ASN A 15 -5.01 -19.40 15.79
CA ASN A 15 -5.24 -18.49 14.67
C ASN A 15 -3.85 -18.08 14.18
N LEU A 16 -3.28 -18.88 13.27
CA LEU A 16 -2.08 -18.52 12.52
C LEU A 16 -2.48 -17.52 11.43
N SER A 17 -3.10 -16.41 11.81
CA SER A 17 -3.27 -15.26 10.94
C SER A 17 -1.96 -14.46 11.01
N TYR A 18 -0.94 -14.94 10.30
CA TYR A 18 0.15 -14.10 9.81
C TYR A 18 -0.45 -13.18 8.74
N GLY A 19 -1.14 -12.15 9.20
CA GLY A 19 -1.79 -11.15 8.38
C GLY A 19 -2.05 -9.97 9.28
N GLN A 20 -0.97 -9.24 9.62
CA GLN A 20 -1.14 -7.93 10.21
C GLN A 20 -1.94 -7.10 9.21
N GLU A 21 -3.06 -6.55 9.64
CA GLU A 21 -3.86 -5.65 8.82
C GLU A 21 -3.01 -4.41 8.49
N SER A 22 -2.85 -4.10 7.20
CA SER A 22 -2.10 -2.92 6.76
C SER A 22 -2.91 -1.66 7.04
N VAL A 23 -2.43 -0.81 7.95
CA VAL A 23 -3.05 0.50 8.23
C VAL A 23 -2.27 1.58 7.48
N TYR A 24 -2.87 2.15 6.43
CA TYR A 24 -2.29 3.23 5.65
C TYR A 24 -2.58 4.58 6.33
N LEU A 25 -1.56 5.09 7.03
CA LEU A 25 -1.62 6.36 7.74
C LEU A 25 -1.25 7.52 6.82
N LEU A 26 -2.04 8.60 6.85
CA LEU A 26 -1.72 9.83 6.12
C LEU A 26 -0.38 10.41 6.58
N GLN A 27 0.55 10.54 5.63
CA GLN A 27 1.87 11.15 5.88
C GLN A 27 1.84 12.63 5.54
N HIS A 28 1.26 12.98 4.38
CA HIS A 28 1.10 14.36 3.96
C HIS A 28 0.00 14.51 2.91
N LYS A 29 -0.51 15.73 2.82
CA LYS A 29 -1.47 16.18 1.81
C LYS A 29 -0.89 17.38 1.06
N THR A 30 -1.03 17.41 -0.26
CA THR A 30 -0.69 18.58 -1.09
C THR A 30 -1.92 19.07 -1.83
N GLU A 31 -2.36 20.27 -1.52
CA GLU A 31 -3.53 20.88 -2.15
C GLU A 31 -3.25 21.38 -3.56
N LYS A 32 -4.30 21.46 -4.39
CA LYS A 32 -4.23 22.00 -5.77
C LYS A 32 -3.07 21.39 -6.56
N SER A 33 -2.98 20.08 -6.49
CA SER A 33 -1.94 19.25 -7.07
C SER A 33 -2.52 18.10 -7.92
N ARG A 34 -1.63 17.27 -8.47
CA ARG A 34 -1.94 16.05 -9.24
C ARG A 34 -0.73 15.12 -9.25
N ILE A 35 -0.95 13.83 -9.46
CA ILE A 35 0.12 12.83 -9.54
C ILE A 35 0.95 13.04 -10.81
N ASP A 36 2.29 12.95 -10.72
CA ASP A 36 3.15 13.00 -11.90
C ASP A 36 3.10 11.68 -12.68
N GLN A 37 2.19 11.61 -13.65
CA GLN A 37 2.03 10.44 -14.50
C GLN A 37 3.29 10.06 -15.31
N ARG A 38 4.26 10.99 -15.47
CA ARG A 38 5.54 10.70 -16.14
C ARG A 38 6.43 9.81 -15.28
N ALA A 39 6.23 9.79 -13.96
CA ALA A 39 6.94 8.88 -13.07
C ALA A 39 6.71 7.42 -13.47
N PHE A 40 5.48 7.05 -13.85
CA PHE A 40 5.15 5.70 -14.32
C PHE A 40 5.89 5.32 -15.59
N LYS A 41 5.97 6.23 -16.57
CA LYS A 41 6.73 5.99 -17.80
C LYS A 41 8.22 5.75 -17.52
N LYS A 42 8.78 6.49 -16.55
CA LYS A 42 10.17 6.28 -16.11
C LYS A 42 10.34 4.96 -15.38
N LEU A 43 9.37 4.55 -14.58
CA LEU A 43 9.38 3.28 -13.85
C LEU A 43 9.26 2.08 -14.81
N GLU A 44 8.35 2.14 -15.79
CA GLU A 44 8.22 1.16 -16.88
C GLU A 44 9.49 1.05 -17.71
N ALA A 45 10.17 2.18 -17.96
CA ALA A 45 11.43 2.23 -18.70
C ALA A 45 12.66 1.87 -17.83
N ASP A 46 12.46 1.40 -16.60
CA ASP A 46 13.52 1.06 -15.65
C ASP A 46 14.51 2.22 -15.37
N GLN A 47 14.01 3.46 -15.42
CA GLN A 47 14.75 4.70 -15.16
C GLN A 47 14.63 5.19 -13.71
N LEU A 48 13.76 4.57 -12.91
CA LEU A 48 13.64 4.81 -11.46
C LEU A 48 14.09 3.54 -10.73
N ARG A 49 15.36 3.51 -10.33
CA ARG A 49 16.00 2.30 -9.79
C ARG A 49 16.29 2.35 -8.29
N SER A 50 16.29 3.55 -7.70
CA SER A 50 16.51 3.69 -6.26
C SER A 50 15.24 4.08 -5.52
N LYS A 51 15.12 3.59 -4.27
CA LYS A 51 14.07 3.95 -3.32
C LYS A 51 13.80 5.46 -3.31
N ASN A 52 14.87 6.27 -3.20
CA ASN A 52 14.76 7.73 -3.14
C ASN A 52 14.15 8.34 -4.41
N GLN A 53 14.50 7.84 -5.60
CA GLN A 53 13.94 8.33 -6.86
C GLN A 53 12.45 7.98 -6.99
N ILE A 54 12.05 6.79 -6.54
CA ILE A 54 10.65 6.34 -6.62
C ILE A 54 9.79 7.12 -5.62
N VAL A 55 10.25 7.26 -4.37
CA VAL A 55 9.62 8.12 -3.37
C VAL A 55 9.50 9.52 -3.93
N GLU A 56 10.60 10.12 -4.40
CA GLU A 56 10.58 11.48 -4.96
C GLU A 56 9.58 11.63 -6.11
N ALA A 57 9.53 10.66 -7.03
CA ALA A 57 8.67 10.71 -8.20
C ALA A 57 7.17 10.64 -7.86
N PHE A 58 6.80 9.97 -6.76
CA PHE A 58 5.40 9.82 -6.34
C PHE A 58 4.98 10.70 -5.16
N SER A 59 5.93 11.24 -4.38
CA SER A 59 5.67 12.14 -3.24
C SER A 59 5.76 13.63 -3.58
N LYS A 60 6.22 13.99 -4.78
CA LYS A 60 6.26 15.39 -5.26
C LYS A 60 5.17 15.61 -6.30
N PRO A 61 3.91 15.82 -5.89
CA PRO A 61 2.84 16.05 -6.83
C PRO A 61 3.04 17.37 -7.59
N LEU A 62 2.59 17.40 -8.84
CA LEU A 62 2.65 18.58 -9.70
C LEU A 62 1.48 19.51 -9.39
N LYS A 63 1.57 20.78 -9.79
CA LYS A 63 0.42 21.70 -9.73
C LYS A 63 -0.76 21.13 -10.53
N GLY A 64 -1.95 21.20 -9.93
CA GLY A 64 -3.18 20.61 -10.46
C GLY A 64 -4.44 21.25 -9.85
N LYS A 65 -5.56 20.56 -9.98
CA LYS A 65 -6.88 21.02 -9.47
C LYS A 65 -7.43 20.18 -8.32
N ASN A 66 -6.79 19.05 -8.07
CA ASN A 66 -7.18 18.06 -7.06
C ASN A 66 -6.28 18.21 -5.83
N ASP A 67 -6.52 17.43 -4.79
CA ASP A 67 -5.58 17.27 -3.68
C ASP A 67 -4.90 15.91 -3.82
N VAL A 68 -3.62 15.82 -3.48
CA VAL A 68 -2.88 14.56 -3.45
C VAL A 68 -2.60 14.17 -2.00
N TYR A 69 -2.99 12.96 -1.63
CA TYR A 69 -2.76 12.36 -0.33
C TYR A 69 -1.71 11.28 -0.47
N CYS A 70 -0.69 11.32 0.38
CA CYS A 70 0.35 10.31 0.44
C CYS A 70 0.25 9.60 1.79
N LEU A 71 0.02 8.29 1.75
CA LEU A 71 -0.18 7.43 2.90
C LEU A 71 0.90 6.35 2.94
N MET A 72 1.16 5.82 4.13
CA MET A 72 2.13 4.76 4.34
C MET A 72 1.60 3.75 5.33
N ALA A 73 1.68 2.47 4.99
CA ALA A 73 1.52 1.36 5.92
C ALA A 73 2.90 0.80 6.29
N THR A 74 3.10 0.49 7.57
CA THR A 74 4.35 -0.05 8.09
C THR A 74 4.11 -1.45 8.65
N TYR A 75 4.95 -2.41 8.26
CA TYR A 75 4.85 -3.79 8.73
C TYR A 75 6.23 -4.41 8.98
N GLN A 76 6.26 -5.46 9.79
CA GLN A 76 7.45 -6.29 9.97
C GLN A 76 7.38 -7.52 9.08
N GLY A 77 8.49 -7.85 8.42
CA GLY A 77 8.58 -9.01 7.54
C GLY A 77 9.95 -9.68 7.62
N ASN A 78 10.07 -10.85 7.02
CA ASN A 78 11.35 -11.55 6.90
C ASN A 78 12.11 -11.02 5.68
N SER A 79 13.31 -10.49 5.91
CA SER A 79 14.24 -10.10 4.86
C SER A 79 14.99 -11.31 4.31
N PHE A 80 15.59 -11.18 3.11
CA PHE A 80 16.35 -12.24 2.44
C PHE A 80 17.56 -12.73 3.26
N ASP A 81 18.07 -11.90 4.16
CA ASP A 81 19.16 -12.21 5.09
C ASP A 81 18.70 -12.98 6.35
N GLY A 82 17.42 -13.36 6.41
CA GLY A 82 16.84 -14.11 7.53
C GLY A 82 16.53 -13.25 8.76
N THR A 83 16.69 -11.93 8.67
CA THR A 83 16.36 -11.00 9.77
C THR A 83 14.95 -10.43 9.61
N ILE A 84 14.31 -10.08 10.73
CA ILE A 84 13.05 -9.33 10.69
C ILE A 84 13.38 -7.85 10.45
N LYS A 85 12.78 -7.26 9.42
CA LYS A 85 12.96 -5.84 9.08
C LYS A 85 11.62 -5.14 8.97
N THR A 86 11.67 -3.81 9.08
CA THR A 86 10.54 -2.93 8.85
C THR A 86 10.44 -2.59 7.37
N PHE A 87 9.25 -2.81 6.82
CA PHE A 87 8.88 -2.57 5.43
C PHE A 87 7.76 -1.55 5.34
N HIS A 88 7.59 -0.96 4.15
CA HIS A 88 6.64 0.12 3.93
C HIS A 88 5.89 -0.05 2.62
N ASP A 89 4.58 -0.02 2.70
CA ASP A 89 3.73 0.14 1.52
C ASP A 89 3.32 1.60 1.42
N TYR A 90 3.47 2.16 0.23
CA TYR A 90 3.11 3.55 -0.04
C TYR A 90 1.85 3.59 -0.88
N MET A 91 0.98 4.55 -0.56
CA MET A 91 -0.20 4.85 -1.34
C MET A 91 -0.24 6.33 -1.66
N VAL A 92 -0.54 6.66 -2.92
CA VAL A 92 -0.74 8.03 -3.38
C VAL A 92 -2.11 8.13 -4.02
N LEU A 93 -2.97 8.99 -3.51
CA LEU A 93 -4.34 9.19 -4.00
C LEU A 93 -4.52 10.62 -4.51
N GLU A 94 -5.09 10.77 -5.70
CA GLU A 94 -5.55 12.05 -6.22
C GLU A 94 -7.05 12.18 -5.98
N VAL A 95 -7.46 13.22 -5.26
CA VAL A 95 -8.80 13.35 -4.68
C VAL A 95 -9.39 14.70 -5.05
N ASP A 96 -10.65 14.72 -5.45
CA ASP A 96 -11.35 15.97 -5.71
C ASP A 96 -11.62 16.72 -4.40
N PRO A 97 -11.13 17.96 -4.22
CA PRO A 97 -11.17 18.65 -2.93
C PRO A 97 -12.59 19.00 -2.47
N LYS A 98 -13.54 19.09 -3.40
CA LYS A 98 -14.93 19.46 -3.08
C LYS A 98 -15.75 18.26 -2.66
N THR A 99 -15.59 17.16 -3.37
CA THR A 99 -16.41 15.95 -3.21
C THR A 99 -15.74 14.85 -2.40
N GLN A 100 -14.43 14.98 -2.16
CA GLN A 100 -13.57 13.93 -1.60
C GLN A 100 -13.56 12.63 -2.40
N LEU A 101 -14.05 12.64 -3.65
CA LEU A 101 -14.01 11.46 -4.52
C LEU A 101 -12.58 11.20 -5.01
N ILE A 102 -12.13 9.95 -4.86
CA ILE A 102 -10.84 9.50 -5.39
C ILE A 102 -10.91 9.47 -6.92
N LYS A 103 -10.06 10.26 -7.58
CA LYS A 103 -9.99 10.37 -9.06
C LYS A 103 -8.95 9.45 -9.66
N ASP A 104 -7.89 9.18 -8.93
CA ASP A 104 -6.86 8.22 -9.30
C ASP A 104 -6.04 7.85 -8.06
N GLY A 105 -5.20 6.82 -8.19
CA GLY A 105 -4.36 6.43 -7.08
C GLY A 105 -3.51 5.22 -7.40
N TYR A 106 -2.41 5.11 -6.66
CA TYR A 106 -1.39 4.10 -6.84
C TYR A 106 -0.96 3.56 -5.49
N GLN A 107 -0.63 2.28 -5.45
CA GLN A 107 0.01 1.63 -4.32
C GLN A 107 1.29 0.95 -4.82
N TYR A 108 2.35 1.01 -4.04
CA TYR A 108 3.60 0.33 -4.33
C TYR A 108 4.42 0.04 -3.07
N THR A 109 5.22 -1.02 -3.15
CA THR A 109 6.18 -1.38 -2.10
C THR A 109 7.61 -1.22 -2.62
N LEU A 110 8.52 -0.64 -1.83
CA LEU A 110 9.85 -0.27 -2.29
C LEU A 110 10.94 -1.30 -1.97
N GLU A 111 10.63 -2.24 -1.10
CA GLU A 111 11.65 -3.00 -0.38
C GLU A 111 11.88 -4.43 -0.87
N TRP A 112 11.20 -4.89 -1.93
CA TRP A 112 11.20 -6.31 -2.30
C TRP A 112 11.83 -6.69 -3.63
N THR A 113 12.24 -5.75 -4.50
CA THR A 113 12.63 -6.14 -5.86
C THR A 113 13.72 -5.27 -6.49
N ASP A 114 14.50 -5.90 -7.37
CA ASP A 114 15.43 -5.21 -8.28
C ASP A 114 14.70 -4.31 -9.29
N SER A 115 13.36 -4.39 -9.41
CA SER A 115 12.55 -3.55 -10.28
C SER A 115 11.20 -3.19 -9.65
N PRO A 116 11.02 -1.96 -9.13
CA PRO A 116 9.82 -1.53 -8.40
C PRO A 116 8.53 -1.57 -9.24
N PHE A 117 8.61 -1.78 -10.55
CA PHE A 117 7.46 -1.88 -11.45
C PHE A 117 6.62 -3.14 -11.23
N VAL A 118 7.24 -4.22 -10.73
CA VAL A 118 6.52 -5.48 -10.56
C VAL A 118 5.50 -5.45 -9.43
N ASP A 119 5.58 -4.44 -8.56
CA ASP A 119 4.71 -4.27 -7.39
C ASP A 119 4.00 -2.91 -7.40
N LEU A 120 3.72 -2.38 -8.60
CA LEU A 120 2.98 -1.15 -8.78
C LEU A 120 1.53 -1.44 -9.16
N TYR A 121 0.61 -0.98 -8.31
CA TYR A 121 -0.83 -1.11 -8.50
C TYR A 121 -1.47 0.25 -8.77
N ARG A 122 -2.56 0.25 -9.53
CA ARG A 122 -3.40 1.43 -9.77
C ARG A 122 -4.85 1.13 -9.43
N ILE A 123 -5.50 2.11 -8.81
CA ILE A 123 -6.92 2.05 -8.47
C ILE A 123 -7.80 1.87 -9.71
N ARG A 124 -8.86 1.08 -9.60
CA ARG A 124 -9.93 1.00 -10.62
C ARG A 124 -11.25 1.53 -10.15
N ASN A 125 -11.59 1.34 -8.88
CA ASN A 125 -12.84 1.86 -8.34
C ASN A 125 -12.67 3.32 -7.89
N LYS A 126 -13.09 4.25 -8.75
CA LYS A 126 -12.99 5.71 -8.53
C LYS A 126 -14.26 6.33 -7.93
N ASN A 127 -15.22 5.50 -7.53
CA ASN A 127 -16.49 5.94 -6.94
C ASN A 127 -16.45 5.89 -5.40
N ILE A 128 -15.25 5.93 -4.82
CA ILE A 128 -15.03 5.92 -3.37
C ILE A 128 -14.73 7.34 -2.91
N VAL A 129 -15.43 7.75 -1.85
CA VAL A 129 -15.13 8.97 -1.09
C VAL A 129 -13.99 8.65 -0.13
N LEU A 130 -12.92 9.45 -0.15
CA LEU A 130 -11.83 9.31 0.80
C LEU A 130 -12.30 9.71 2.20
N GLN A 131 -12.24 8.77 3.13
CA GLN A 131 -12.56 8.95 4.55
C GLN A 131 -11.85 7.88 5.39
N ASP A 132 -11.83 8.05 6.71
CA ASP A 132 -11.33 7.02 7.63
C ASP A 132 -12.05 5.69 7.44
N GLY A 133 -11.28 4.61 7.47
CA GLY A 133 -11.80 3.24 7.39
C GLY A 133 -12.12 2.75 5.98
N VAL A 134 -11.80 3.52 4.92
CA VAL A 134 -11.83 2.99 3.55
C VAL A 134 -10.88 1.80 3.47
N THR A 135 -11.41 0.64 3.11
CA THR A 135 -10.62 -0.60 2.96
C THR A 135 -9.91 -0.64 1.62
N ILE A 136 -8.77 -1.32 1.56
CA ILE A 136 -7.98 -1.43 0.31
C ILE A 136 -8.74 -2.21 -0.76
N ASP A 137 -9.47 -3.25 -0.36
CA ASP A 137 -10.33 -4.03 -1.26
C ASP A 137 -11.39 -3.18 -1.99
N GLN A 138 -11.95 -2.15 -1.32
CA GLN A 138 -12.93 -1.25 -1.95
C GLN A 138 -12.35 -0.46 -3.12
N LEU A 139 -11.04 -0.27 -3.16
CA LEU A 139 -10.35 0.54 -4.16
C LEU A 139 -10.10 -0.25 -5.47
N ASP A 140 -10.17 -1.60 -5.45
CA ASP A 140 -9.91 -2.47 -6.62
C ASP A 140 -8.56 -2.10 -7.29
N PHE A 141 -7.48 -2.26 -6.52
CA PHE A 141 -6.12 -2.05 -7.01
C PHE A 141 -5.69 -3.18 -7.93
N ARG A 142 -5.18 -2.82 -9.11
CA ARG A 142 -4.70 -3.78 -10.10
C ARG A 142 -3.25 -3.52 -10.47
N CYS A 143 -2.45 -4.58 -10.50
CA CYS A 143 -1.05 -4.52 -10.87
C CYS A 143 -0.93 -4.09 -12.34
N LEU A 144 -0.02 -3.17 -12.63
CA LEU A 144 0.18 -2.64 -13.99
C LEU A 144 1.06 -3.54 -14.86
N SER A 145 1.88 -4.40 -14.27
CA SER A 145 2.84 -5.25 -14.97
C SER A 145 2.35 -6.68 -15.21
N LEU A 146 1.29 -7.10 -14.51
CA LEU A 146 0.78 -8.47 -14.53
C LEU A 146 -0.50 -8.62 -15.34
N LYS A 147 -0.74 -9.84 -15.84
CA LYS A 147 -1.96 -10.20 -16.57
C LYS A 147 -3.09 -10.55 -15.59
N PRO A 148 -4.38 -10.41 -15.96
CA PRO A 148 -5.50 -10.77 -15.12
C PRO A 148 -5.53 -12.20 -14.57
N SER A 149 -4.84 -13.12 -15.23
CA SER A 149 -4.70 -14.52 -14.80
C SER A 149 -3.71 -14.71 -13.65
N ASP A 150 -2.87 -13.72 -13.34
CA ASP A 150 -1.89 -13.79 -12.25
C ASP A 150 -2.58 -13.57 -10.89
N LEU A 151 -2.22 -14.36 -9.88
CA LEU A 151 -2.79 -14.25 -8.54
C LEU A 151 -2.48 -12.91 -7.87
N ARG A 152 -1.38 -12.25 -8.25
CA ARG A 152 -0.97 -10.91 -7.79
C ARG A 152 -1.52 -9.79 -8.67
N TYR A 153 -2.35 -10.10 -9.66
CA TYR A 153 -2.97 -9.06 -10.48
C TYR A 153 -3.85 -8.13 -9.65
N LEU A 154 -4.55 -8.67 -8.65
CA LEU A 154 -5.31 -7.89 -7.68
C LEU A 154 -4.49 -7.75 -6.41
N LEU A 155 -4.40 -6.54 -5.89
CA LEU A 155 -3.88 -6.32 -4.55
C LEU A 155 -4.89 -6.88 -3.55
N LYS A 156 -4.56 -8.01 -2.92
CA LYS A 156 -5.36 -8.63 -1.86
C LYS A 156 -4.80 -8.18 -0.52
N ASP A 157 -5.33 -7.07 -0.01
CA ASP A 157 -4.91 -6.47 1.25
C ASP A 157 -6.16 -6.16 2.07
N ALA A 158 -6.26 -6.78 3.25
CA ALA A 158 -7.36 -6.54 4.18
C ALA A 158 -7.24 -5.21 4.93
N GLY A 159 -6.25 -4.38 4.55
CA GLY A 159 -5.94 -3.11 5.16
C GLY A 159 -7.00 -2.03 5.01
N ARG A 160 -6.71 -0.88 5.62
CA ARG A 160 -7.56 0.31 5.61
C ARG A 160 -6.77 1.61 5.64
N ILE A 161 -7.43 2.68 5.23
CA ILE A 161 -6.94 4.06 5.31
C ILE A 161 -7.33 4.70 6.64
N GLU A 162 -6.39 5.41 7.25
CA GLU A 162 -6.60 6.31 8.38
C GLU A 162 -5.96 7.68 8.10
N LEU A 163 -6.75 8.74 8.22
CA LEU A 163 -6.39 10.13 7.87
C LEU A 163 -6.00 10.97 9.09
N LYS A 164 -6.03 10.39 10.29
CA LYS A 164 -5.82 11.06 11.58
C LYS A 164 -4.35 11.15 11.98
#